data_AF-A0A9P7ZYU2-F1
#
_entry.id   AF-A0A9P7ZYU2-F1
#
_cell.length_a   1.000
_cell.length_b   1.000
_cell.length_c   1.000
_cell.angle_alpha   90.00
_cell.angle_beta   90.00
_cell.angle_gamma   90.00
#
_symmetry.space_group_name_H-M   'P 1'
#
loop_
_entity.id
_entity.type
_entity.pdbx_description
1 polymer ?
#
loop_
_entity_poly.entity_id
_entity_poly.type
_entity_poly.pdbx_seq_one_letter_code
_entity_poly.pdbx_strand_id
1 'polypeptide(L)'
;MAARASIICYYDLISPYTFMGFKLFNRFRKQWPDVDVTFKPILLGGVMAEVKNKPLFEFPSKLSHMIADLDRISAVTGIPFQFPTQFPVSTILPMRLLTVLQIHEAGKYEQCIDKV
;
A
#
# COMPACT_ATOMS: atom_id res chain seq x y z
N MET A 1 -12.88 -29.26 7.71
CA MET A 1 -12.58 -28.18 6.74
C MET A 1 -11.08 -27.95 6.74
N ALA A 2 -10.42 -27.90 5.58
CA ALA A 2 -9.03 -27.47 5.53
C ALA A 2 -8.95 -26.00 5.99
N ALA A 3 -7.90 -25.63 6.71
CA ALA A 3 -7.68 -24.25 7.11
C ALA A 3 -7.49 -23.39 5.85
N ARG A 4 -8.23 -22.28 5.74
CA ARG A 4 -8.03 -21.30 4.67
C ARG A 4 -6.65 -20.68 4.79
N ALA A 5 -5.96 -20.52 3.67
CA ALA A 5 -4.69 -19.80 3.66
C ALA A 5 -4.97 -18.30 3.86
N SER A 6 -4.07 -17.58 4.52
CA SER A 6 -4.24 -16.15 4.77
C SER A 6 -3.04 -15.33 4.31
N ILE A 7 -3.31 -14.14 3.78
CA ILE A 7 -2.31 -13.16 3.36
C ILE A 7 -2.62 -11.84 4.07
N ILE A 8 -1.64 -11.33 4.81
CA ILE A 8 -1.72 -10.02 5.45
C ILE A 8 -0.86 -9.03 4.66
N CYS A 9 -1.51 -8.05 4.05
CA CYS A 9 -0.88 -6.98 3.30
C CYS A 9 -0.71 -5.75 4.19
N TYR A 10 0.49 -5.55 4.74
CA TYR A 10 0.82 -4.32 5.46
C TYR A 10 1.05 -3.17 4.47
N TYR A 11 0.43 -2.02 4.70
CA TYR A 11 0.56 -0.88 3.79
C TYR A 11 0.59 0.48 4.50
N ASP A 12 1.12 1.46 3.79
CA ASP A 12 1.04 2.89 4.11
C ASP A 12 0.70 3.64 2.81
N LEU A 13 -0.15 4.66 2.89
CA LEU A 13 -0.55 5.48 1.73
C LEU A 13 0.64 6.22 1.10
N ILE A 14 1.73 6.43 1.85
CA ILE A 14 2.92 7.10 1.33
C ILE A 14 3.70 6.25 0.32
N SER A 15 3.49 4.92 0.33
CA SER A 15 4.28 4.03 -0.50
C SER A 15 3.58 3.79 -1.86
N PRO A 16 4.19 4.22 -2.98
CA PRO A 16 3.60 4.00 -4.30
C PRO A 16 3.54 2.50 -4.66
N TYR A 17 4.48 1.71 -4.14
CA TYR A 17 4.46 0.25 -4.33
C TYR A 17 3.30 -0.44 -3.62
N THR A 18 2.92 0.04 -2.43
CA THR A 18 1.75 -0.51 -1.72
C THR A 18 0.44 -0.10 -2.39
N PHE A 19 0.37 1.07 -3.04
CA PHE A 19 -0.75 1.41 -3.92
C PHE A 19 -0.88 0.42 -5.09
N MET A 20 0.21 0.15 -5.81
CA MET A 20 0.23 -0.83 -6.90
C MET A 20 -0.19 -2.22 -6.40
N GLY A 21 0.39 -2.66 -5.29
CA GLY A 21 0.04 -3.91 -4.63
C GLY A 21 -1.44 -3.99 -4.28
N PHE A 22 -2.01 -2.96 -3.65
CA PHE A 22 -3.43 -2.90 -3.32
C PHE A 22 -4.33 -3.07 -4.55
N LYS A 23 -4.02 -2.37 -5.65
CA LYS A 23 -4.80 -2.48 -6.89
C LYS A 23 -4.68 -3.87 -7.52
N LEU A 24 -3.48 -4.47 -7.54
CA LEU A 24 -3.25 -5.82 -8.06
C LEU A 24 -3.95 -6.89 -7.21
N PHE A 25 -3.80 -6.86 -5.89
CA PHE A 25 -4.45 -7.81 -4.99
C PHE A 25 -5.98 -7.74 -5.13
N ASN A 26 -6.57 -6.53 -5.22
CA ASN A 26 -8.00 -6.39 -5.45
C ASN A 26 -8.46 -6.96 -6.81
N ARG A 27 -7.60 -6.88 -7.84
CA ARG A 27 -7.87 -7.47 -9.16
C ARG A 27 -7.83 -9.00 -9.10
N PHE A 28 -6.84 -9.59 -8.45
CA PHE A 28 -6.57 -11.04 -8.52
C PHE A 28 -7.20 -11.87 -7.40
N ARG A 29 -7.46 -11.31 -6.21
CA ARG A 29 -7.96 -12.08 -5.06
C ARG A 29 -9.29 -12.80 -5.32
N LYS A 30 -10.09 -12.32 -6.28
CA LYS A 30 -11.33 -12.99 -6.73
C LYS A 30 -11.08 -14.38 -7.33
N GLN A 31 -9.86 -14.67 -7.76
CA GLN A 31 -9.45 -15.96 -8.31
C GLN A 31 -8.98 -16.94 -7.22
N TRP A 32 -8.91 -16.50 -5.95
CA TRP A 32 -8.42 -17.27 -4.82
C TRP A 32 -9.51 -17.43 -3.75
N PRO A 33 -10.56 -18.23 -4.02
CA PRO A 33 -11.72 -18.34 -3.12
C PRO A 33 -11.41 -18.93 -1.73
N ASP A 34 -10.26 -19.60 -1.61
CA ASP A 34 -9.79 -20.23 -0.37
C ASP A 34 -8.65 -19.46 0.31
N VAL A 35 -8.40 -18.22 -0.12
CA VAL A 35 -7.37 -17.34 0.43
C VAL A 35 -7.99 -16.07 1.00
N ASP A 36 -7.81 -15.86 2.30
CA ASP A 36 -8.26 -14.65 2.98
C ASP A 36 -7.18 -13.57 2.89
N VAL A 37 -7.43 -12.51 2.11
CA VAL A 37 -6.52 -11.36 1.96
C VAL A 37 -6.99 -10.20 2.84
N THR A 38 -6.15 -9.76 3.77
CA THR A 38 -6.44 -8.64 4.69
C THR A 38 -5.43 -7.52 4.50
N PHE A 39 -5.90 -6.28 4.32
CA PHE A 39 -5.04 -5.10 4.32
C PHE A 39 -4.92 -4.52 5.73
N LYS A 40 -3.69 -4.34 6.22
CA LYS A 40 -3.42 -3.82 7.57
C LYS A 40 -2.66 -2.49 7.50
N PRO A 41 -3.23 -1.38 8.01
CA PRO A 41 -2.57 -0.09 7.98
C PRO A 41 -1.39 -0.10 8.94
N ILE A 42 -0.26 0.42 8.49
CA ILE A 42 0.96 0.65 9.29
C ILE A 42 1.52 2.04 8.99
N LEU A 43 2.43 2.51 9.85
CA LEU A 43 3.22 3.69 9.56
C LEU A 43 4.61 3.27 9.06
N LEU A 44 4.85 3.40 7.75
CA LEU A 44 6.09 2.98 7.10
C LEU A 44 7.30 3.71 7.67
N GLY A 45 7.17 5.00 7.97
CA GLY A 45 8.22 5.78 8.62
C GLY A 45 8.62 5.22 9.99
N GLY A 46 7.66 4.69 10.75
CA GLY A 46 7.92 4.02 12.03
C GLY A 46 8.68 2.70 11.85
N VAL A 47 8.29 1.90 10.84
CA VAL A 47 9.00 0.66 10.50
C VAL A 47 10.45 0.96 10.09
N MET A 48 10.66 1.93 9.19
CA MET A 48 11.99 2.33 8.73
C MET A 48 12.88 2.80 9.89
N ALA A 49 12.34 3.60 10.81
CA ALA A 49 13.06 4.07 11.99
C ALA A 49 13.53 2.91 12.88
N GLU A 50 12.64 1.96 13.16
CA GLU A 50 12.94 0.78 13.99
C GLU A 50 14.06 -0.07 13.40
N VAL A 51 14.00 -0.34 12.08
CA VAL A 51 15.03 -1.15 11.40
C VAL A 51 16.25 -0.33 10.94
N LYS A 52 16.33 0.94 11.31
CA LYS A 52 17.41 1.88 10.91
C LYS A 52 17.61 1.96 9.39
N ASN A 53 16.52 1.83 8.63
CA ASN A 53 16.54 1.93 7.17
C ASN A 53 16.26 3.37 6.73
N LYS A 54 16.89 3.81 5.64
CA LYS A 54 16.67 5.13 5.07
C LYS A 54 15.63 5.09 3.94
N PRO A 55 14.73 6.08 3.85
CA PRO A 55 13.78 6.17 2.75
C PRO A 55 14.48 6.25 1.38
N LEU A 56 13.90 5.63 0.36
CA LEU A 56 14.46 5.61 -1.00
C LEU A 56 14.60 7.00 -1.60
N PHE A 57 13.71 7.94 -1.25
CA PHE A 57 13.70 9.29 -1.79
C PHE A 57 14.86 10.17 -1.30
N GLU A 58 15.56 9.78 -0.23
CA GLU A 58 16.77 10.48 0.21
C GLU A 58 17.94 10.27 -0.77
N PHE A 59 17.84 9.30 -1.68
CA PHE A 59 18.87 8.99 -2.67
C PHE A 59 18.38 9.35 -4.07
N PRO A 60 18.88 10.43 -4.71
CA PRO A 60 18.37 10.89 -6.00
C PRO A 60 18.36 9.83 -7.10
N SER A 61 19.37 8.96 -7.16
CA SER A 61 19.44 7.86 -8.13
C SER A 61 18.41 6.76 -7.87
N LYS A 62 18.07 6.48 -6.62
CA LYS A 62 17.01 5.52 -6.28
C LYS A 62 15.64 6.13 -6.51
N LEU A 63 15.47 7.42 -6.25
CA LEU A 63 14.23 8.14 -6.54
C LEU A 63 13.91 8.14 -8.03
N SER A 64 14.87 8.52 -8.88
CA SER A 64 14.67 8.52 -10.34
C SER A 64 14.39 7.12 -10.87
N HIS A 65 15.08 6.11 -10.34
CA HIS A 65 14.81 4.71 -10.69
C HIS A 65 13.41 4.27 -10.28
N MET A 66 12.98 4.58 -9.05
CA MET A 66 11.66 4.24 -8.54
C MET A 66 10.55 4.84 -9.41
N ILE A 67 10.68 6.10 -9.82
CA ILE A 67 9.69 6.75 -10.69
C ILE A 67 9.60 6.01 -12.04
N ALA A 68 10.74 5.77 -12.70
CA ALA A 68 10.76 5.03 -13.96
C ALA A 68 10.24 3.59 -13.81
N ASP A 69 10.49 2.96 -12.67
CA ASP A 69 10.01 1.62 -12.36
C ASP A 69 8.48 1.57 -12.19
N LEU A 70 7.91 2.55 -11.48
CA LEU A 70 6.47 2.68 -11.33
C LEU A 70 5.77 2.96 -12.66
N ASP A 71 6.39 3.72 -13.56
CA ASP A 71 5.89 3.92 -14.92
C ASP A 71 5.86 2.61 -15.71
N ARG A 72 6.89 1.77 -15.57
CA ARG A 72 6.90 0.42 -16.19
C ARG A 72 5.84 -0.49 -15.60
N ILE A 73 5.66 -0.48 -14.28
CA ILE A 73 4.61 -1.27 -13.60
C ILE A 73 3.23 -0.81 -14.08
N SER A 74 3.01 0.50 -14.17
CA SER A 74 1.79 1.09 -14.71
C SER A 74 1.51 0.60 -16.14
N ALA A 75 2.52 0.66 -17.02
CA ALA A 75 2.40 0.20 -18.40
C ALA A 75 2.10 -1.30 -18.53
N VAL A 76 2.76 -2.15 -17.74
CA VAL A 76 2.56 -3.62 -17.80
C VAL A 76 1.22 -4.03 -17.19
N THR A 77 0.80 -3.38 -16.10
CA THR A 77 -0.42 -3.77 -15.36
C THR A 77 -1.68 -3.05 -15.83
N GLY A 78 -1.53 -1.95 -16.59
CA GLY A 78 -2.62 -1.05 -16.95
C GLY A 78 -3.25 -0.33 -15.75
N ILE A 79 -2.57 -0.29 -14.59
CA ILE A 79 -3.03 0.46 -13.42
C ILE A 79 -2.56 1.91 -13.59
N PRO A 80 -3.47 2.89 -13.74
CA PRO A 80 -3.05 4.28 -13.90
C PRO A 80 -2.34 4.76 -12.65
N PHE A 81 -1.16 5.32 -12.84
CA PHE A 81 -0.34 5.89 -11.79
C PHE A 81 0.33 7.16 -12.29
N GLN A 82 0.35 8.16 -11.42
CA GLN A 82 1.07 9.40 -11.62
C GLN A 82 1.83 9.69 -10.33
N PHE A 83 3.14 9.89 -10.45
CA PHE A 83 3.93 10.27 -9.29
C PHE A 83 3.49 11.65 -8.79
N PRO A 84 3.22 11.82 -7.48
CA PRO A 84 2.70 13.08 -6.95
C PRO A 84 3.74 14.19 -7.06
N THR A 85 3.28 15.42 -7.31
CA THR A 85 4.14 16.62 -7.36
C THR A 85 4.70 16.99 -5.99
N GLN A 86 3.98 16.66 -4.92
CA GLN A 86 4.43 16.82 -3.55
C GLN A 86 4.72 15.45 -2.93
N PHE A 87 6.00 15.15 -2.70
CA PHE A 87 6.46 13.90 -2.11
C PHE A 87 7.74 14.10 -1.31
N PRO A 88 7.85 13.52 -0.08
CA PRO A 88 6.82 12.80 0.65
C PRO A 88 5.77 13.72 1.32
N VAL A 89 4.59 13.17 1.63
CA VAL A 89 3.58 13.80 2.48
C VAL A 89 3.41 13.01 3.78
N SER A 90 2.99 13.68 4.86
CA SER A 90 2.73 12.99 6.13
C SER A 90 1.44 12.17 6.03
N THR A 91 1.55 10.87 6.32
CA THR A 91 0.40 9.95 6.33
C THR A 91 -0.08 9.59 7.73
N ILE A 92 0.45 10.23 8.79
CA ILE A 92 0.08 9.88 10.19
C ILE A 92 -1.43 9.96 10.43
N LEU A 93 -2.07 11.09 10.06
CA LEU A 93 -3.50 11.27 10.22
C LEU A 93 -4.34 10.30 9.38
N PRO A 94 -4.12 10.17 8.06
CA PRO A 94 -4.89 9.23 7.26
C PRO A 94 -4.66 7.76 7.66
N MET A 95 -3.43 7.37 8.04
CA MET A 95 -3.17 6.01 8.54
C MET A 95 -3.87 5.74 9.88
N ARG A 96 -3.94 6.73 10.78
CA ARG A 96 -4.73 6.62 12.02
C ARG A 96 -6.23 6.51 11.73
N LEU A 97 -6.75 7.30 10.80
CA LEU A 97 -8.16 7.20 10.37
C LEU A 97 -8.47 5.80 9.84
N LEU A 98 -7.62 5.27 8.94
CA LEU A 98 -7.75 3.93 8.39
C LEU A 98 -7.66 2.85 9.47
N THR A 99 -6.83 3.05 10.49
CA THR A 99 -6.75 2.14 11.65
C THR A 99 -8.05 2.14 12.45
N VAL A 100 -8.63 3.31 12.73
CA VAL A 100 -9.93 3.44 13.42
C VAL A 100 -11.05 2.78 12.62
N LEU A 101 -11.09 3.03 11.29
CA LEU A 101 -12.06 2.38 10.40
C LEU A 101 -11.89 0.86 10.38
N GLN A 102 -10.65 0.34 10.38
CA GLN A 102 -10.41 -1.09 10.44
C GLN A 102 -10.94 -1.71 11.75
N ILE A 103 -10.77 -1.03 12.89
CA ILE A 103 -11.18 -1.53 14.21
C ILE A 103 -12.70 -1.47 14.39
N HIS A 104 -13.32 -0.35 13.99
CA HIS A 104 -14.72 -0.06 14.33
C HIS A 104 -15.70 -0.22 13.16
N GLU A 105 -15.24 -0.18 11.92
CA GLU A 105 -16.07 -0.15 10.70
C GLU A 105 -15.50 -1.09 9.61
N ALA A 106 -15.05 -2.29 10.00
CA ALA A 106 -14.31 -3.23 9.15
C ALA A 106 -14.98 -3.53 7.79
N GLY A 107 -16.32 -3.54 7.73
CA GLY A 107 -17.08 -3.78 6.49
C GLY A 107 -16.97 -2.65 5.45
N LYS A 108 -16.59 -1.44 5.85
CA LYS A 108 -16.40 -0.27 4.97
C LYS A 108 -14.93 0.10 4.77
N TYR A 109 -14.08 -0.30 5.70
CA TYR A 109 -12.66 0.07 5.76
C TYR A 109 -11.92 -0.08 4.43
N GLU A 110 -11.98 -1.24 3.77
CA GLU A 110 -11.21 -1.45 2.53
C GLU A 110 -11.64 -0.52 1.38
N GLN A 111 -12.90 -0.09 1.38
CA GLN A 111 -13.45 0.84 0.39
C GLN A 111 -13.01 2.29 0.62
N CYS A 112 -12.38 2.56 1.78
CA CYS A 112 -11.84 3.87 2.13
C CYS A 112 -10.35 3.98 1.78
N ILE A 113 -9.63 2.86 1.61
CA ILE A 113 -8.17 2.85 1.40
C ILE A 113 -7.76 3.68 0.18
N ASP A 114 -8.55 3.66 -0.89
CA ASP A 114 -8.27 4.41 -2.12
C ASP A 114 -9.02 5.75 -2.24
N LYS A 115 -9.66 6.21 -1.15
CA LYS A 115 -10.41 7.47 -1.10
C LYS A 115 -9.85 8.49 -0.10
N VAL A 116 -8.93 8.05 0.75
CA VAL A 116 -8.24 8.87 1.76
C VAL A 116 -6.94 9.40 1.17
#